data_AF-A0AAV1JTM7-F1
#
_entry.id   AF-A0AAV1JTM7-F1
#
_cell.length_a   1.000
_cell.length_b   1.000
_cell.length_c   1.000
_cell.angle_alpha   90.00
_cell.angle_beta   90.00
_cell.angle_gamma   90.00
#
_symmetry.space_group_name_H-M   'P 1'
#
loop_
_entity.id
_entity.type
_entity.pdbx_description
1 polymer ?
#
loop_
_entity_poly.entity_id
_entity_poly.type
_entity_poly.pdbx_seq_one_letter_code
_entity_poly.pdbx_strand_id
1 'polypeptide(L)'
;MSFEERPTIVDVDQEITKEIHGYTKMKKKYVWVGPELYFYPDTYRTFGPKFYEFAIRPTDIFLVAHPRTGTTWVSEMIWLLNNNLNYAKAKNLDIDSRFPLLDLCLVLTPESEKERLNRIPNEMDKQFLRNLVEPTVNKIINAPSPRLIKTHLPFSLLPPTLLDTTKVVYLIRDPRDVIVSMYHIGKLRFLKDDVDFATFWSLFRRGLVTWSPIFSHLKEAWRMRVNSNMLFLKFEELSANLPGSLRRLANFFGKSYSDDQIQSLSKHLGFDEFKKNSAVNQSQGFHKLGIVNEDYAFIRKGKVGDWRTYFTDELKPDVDKWMSDNMKNIDPSCLLYTTEG
;
A
#
# COMPACT_ATOMS: atom_id res chain seq x y z
N MET A 1 -19.94 -14.04 2.60
CA MET A 1 -19.96 -13.63 1.19
C MET A 1 -18.67 -14.13 0.59
N SER A 2 -18.75 -15.10 -0.31
CA SER A 2 -17.61 -15.55 -1.09
C SER A 2 -17.41 -14.56 -2.24
N PHE A 3 -16.17 -14.16 -2.52
CA PHE A 3 -15.84 -13.32 -3.68
C PHE A 3 -15.67 -14.17 -4.94
N GLU A 4 -16.50 -15.21 -5.13
CA GLU A 4 -16.29 -16.29 -6.10
C GLU A 4 -16.51 -15.87 -7.56
N GLU A 5 -17.19 -14.75 -7.79
CA GLU A 5 -17.43 -14.21 -9.13
C GLU A 5 -16.32 -13.24 -9.56
N ARG A 6 -15.86 -13.39 -10.81
CA ARG A 6 -14.85 -12.49 -11.36
C ARG A 6 -15.38 -11.05 -11.40
N PRO A 7 -14.57 -10.06 -10.97
CA PRO A 7 -14.97 -8.66 -11.00
C PRO A 7 -15.28 -8.17 -12.42
N THR A 8 -16.42 -7.52 -12.59
CA THR A 8 -16.77 -6.81 -13.83
C THR A 8 -15.84 -5.62 -14.05
N ILE A 9 -15.54 -5.29 -15.31
CA ILE A 9 -14.68 -4.14 -15.65
C ILE A 9 -15.45 -3.22 -16.62
N VAL A 10 -15.66 -1.97 -16.21
CA VAL A 10 -16.38 -0.95 -16.98
C VAL A 10 -15.44 0.22 -17.27
N ASP A 11 -15.53 0.80 -18.46
CA ASP A 11 -14.72 1.98 -18.80
C ASP A 11 -15.14 3.19 -17.97
N VAL A 12 -14.14 3.99 -17.57
CA VAL A 12 -14.38 5.31 -16.99
C VAL A 12 -14.71 6.28 -18.13
N ASP A 13 -15.69 7.16 -17.90
CA ASP A 13 -16.10 8.18 -18.86
C ASP A 13 -14.90 9.02 -19.37
N GLN A 14 -14.94 9.39 -20.65
CA GLN A 14 -13.87 10.16 -21.29
C GLN A 14 -13.71 11.55 -20.65
N GLU A 15 -14.79 12.20 -20.23
CA GLU A 15 -14.71 13.52 -19.59
C GLU A 15 -14.06 13.43 -18.20
N ILE A 16 -14.35 12.36 -17.44
CA ILE A 16 -13.66 12.09 -16.16
C ILE A 16 -12.18 11.81 -16.41
N THR A 17 -11.86 11.01 -17.43
CA THR A 17 -10.46 10.73 -17.79
C THR A 17 -9.71 12.01 -18.15
N LYS A 18 -10.34 12.90 -18.94
CA LYS A 18 -9.81 14.20 -19.34
C LYS A 18 -9.61 15.14 -18.15
N GLU A 19 -10.55 15.16 -17.22
CA GLU A 19 -10.43 15.89 -15.95
C GLU A 19 -9.19 15.43 -15.18
N ILE A 20 -9.03 14.12 -14.96
CA ILE A 20 -7.88 13.56 -14.24
C ILE A 20 -6.57 13.90 -14.95
N HIS A 21 -6.53 13.82 -16.29
CA HIS A 21 -5.38 14.25 -17.09
C HIS A 21 -5.02 15.73 -16.90
N GLY A 22 -5.97 16.56 -16.45
CA GLY A 22 -5.75 17.93 -16.02
C GLY A 22 -4.86 18.04 -14.79
N TYR A 23 -4.87 17.04 -13.89
CA TYR A 23 -4.19 17.08 -12.59
C TYR A 23 -3.00 16.12 -12.48
N THR A 24 -2.86 15.14 -13.39
CA THR A 24 -1.74 14.19 -13.34
C THR A 24 -0.80 14.29 -14.54
N LYS A 25 0.46 13.92 -14.30
CA LYS A 25 1.53 13.69 -15.29
C LYS A 25 1.27 12.41 -16.10
N MET A 26 0.42 11.51 -15.61
CA MET A 26 0.09 10.25 -16.28
C MET A 26 -1.07 10.43 -17.27
N LYS A 27 -0.92 9.90 -18.48
CA LYS A 27 -1.96 9.93 -19.53
C LYS A 27 -2.51 8.52 -19.77
N LYS A 28 -2.98 7.88 -18.69
CA LYS A 28 -3.55 6.53 -18.74
C LYS A 28 -5.06 6.58 -18.98
N LYS A 29 -5.61 5.52 -19.57
CA LYS A 29 -7.05 5.22 -19.47
C LYS A 29 -7.34 4.57 -18.12
N TYR A 30 -8.59 4.66 -17.68
CA TYR A 30 -9.02 4.14 -16.39
C TYR A 30 -10.28 3.30 -16.52
N VAL A 31 -10.46 2.40 -15.55
CA VAL A 31 -11.59 1.47 -15.47
C VAL A 31 -12.14 1.43 -14.04
N TRP A 32 -13.45 1.18 -13.95
CA TRP A 32 -14.15 0.80 -12.72
C TRP A 32 -14.17 -0.73 -12.62
N VAL A 33 -13.83 -1.26 -11.45
CA VAL A 33 -13.67 -2.70 -11.23
C VAL A 33 -14.55 -3.18 -10.09
N GLY A 34 -15.35 -4.21 -10.38
CA GLY A 34 -16.20 -4.88 -9.40
C GLY A 34 -17.41 -4.05 -8.94
N PRO A 35 -18.23 -4.61 -8.04
CA PRO A 35 -19.46 -3.97 -7.58
C PRO A 35 -19.22 -2.70 -6.75
N GLU A 36 -18.05 -2.60 -6.11
CA GLU A 36 -17.65 -1.43 -5.31
C GLU A 36 -17.02 -0.32 -6.17
N LEU A 37 -16.95 -0.51 -7.49
CA LEU A 37 -16.39 0.44 -8.46
C LEU A 37 -14.97 0.90 -8.07
N TYR A 38 -14.07 -0.05 -7.84
CA TYR A 38 -12.68 0.30 -7.57
C TYR A 38 -12.03 0.96 -8.80
N PHE A 39 -11.32 2.06 -8.57
CA PHE A 39 -10.72 2.86 -9.64
C PHE A 39 -9.29 2.41 -9.93
N TYR A 40 -9.03 1.97 -11.16
CA TYR A 40 -7.71 1.54 -11.60
C TYR A 40 -7.34 2.05 -13.00
N PRO A 41 -6.05 2.17 -13.32
CA PRO A 41 -5.63 2.29 -14.71
C PRO A 41 -6.08 1.06 -15.52
N ASP A 42 -6.30 1.24 -16.82
CA ASP A 42 -6.77 0.20 -17.75
C ASP A 42 -5.83 -1.02 -17.86
N THR A 43 -4.58 -0.88 -17.39
CA THR A 43 -3.65 -2.02 -17.16
C THR A 43 -4.25 -3.11 -16.27
N TYR A 44 -5.27 -2.79 -15.47
CA TYR A 44 -6.03 -3.79 -14.72
C TYR A 44 -6.68 -4.84 -15.61
N ARG A 45 -7.11 -4.52 -16.84
CA ARG A 45 -7.64 -5.55 -17.77
C ARG A 45 -6.62 -6.65 -18.05
N THR A 46 -5.34 -6.28 -18.12
CA THR A 46 -4.23 -7.20 -18.38
C THR A 46 -3.84 -8.01 -17.15
N PHE A 47 -3.77 -7.37 -15.98
CA PHE A 47 -3.21 -8.00 -14.77
C PHE A 47 -4.25 -8.48 -13.75
N GLY A 48 -5.46 -7.91 -13.75
CA GLY A 48 -6.57 -8.25 -12.88
C GLY A 48 -6.85 -9.76 -12.81
N PRO A 49 -7.01 -10.46 -13.96
CA PRO A 49 -7.20 -11.91 -13.96
C PRO A 49 -6.07 -12.67 -13.27
N LYS A 50 -4.81 -12.21 -13.43
CA LYS A 50 -3.64 -12.85 -12.79
C LYS A 50 -3.60 -12.66 -11.28
N PHE A 51 -4.18 -11.57 -10.76
CA PHE A 51 -4.31 -11.36 -9.32
C PHE A 51 -5.40 -12.24 -8.73
N TYR A 52 -6.55 -12.30 -9.39
CA TYR A 52 -7.71 -13.08 -8.94
C TYR A 52 -7.46 -14.60 -9.02
N GLU A 53 -6.73 -15.06 -10.05
CA GLU A 53 -6.36 -16.47 -10.23
C GLU A 53 -5.00 -16.80 -9.62
N PHE A 54 -4.40 -15.88 -8.85
CA PHE A 54 -3.07 -16.07 -8.30
C PHE A 54 -3.00 -17.36 -7.46
N ALA A 55 -2.14 -18.30 -7.85
CA ALA A 55 -1.99 -19.56 -7.15
C ALA A 55 -1.32 -19.35 -5.78
N ILE A 56 -2.12 -19.44 -4.72
CA ILE A 56 -1.69 -19.26 -3.33
C ILE A 56 -1.02 -20.54 -2.82
N ARG A 57 0.03 -20.38 -2.02
CA ARG A 57 0.71 -21.48 -1.34
C ARG A 57 0.45 -21.37 0.18
N PRO A 58 0.35 -22.49 0.91
CA PRO A 58 0.12 -22.45 2.36
C PRO A 58 1.17 -21.68 3.16
N THR A 59 2.40 -21.61 2.63
CA THR A 59 3.54 -20.91 3.26
C THR A 59 3.69 -19.46 2.81
N ASP A 60 2.77 -18.93 2.00
CA ASP A 60 2.75 -17.50 1.71
C ASP A 60 2.45 -16.69 2.98
N ILE A 61 2.75 -15.39 2.94
CA ILE A 61 2.25 -14.41 3.90
C ILE A 61 1.89 -13.16 3.11
N PHE A 62 0.64 -12.71 3.24
CA PHE A 62 0.17 -11.49 2.59
C PHE A 62 0.12 -10.33 3.58
N LEU A 63 0.56 -9.15 3.14
CA LEU A 63 0.25 -7.87 3.76
C LEU A 63 -0.71 -7.11 2.83
N VAL A 64 -1.97 -7.05 3.22
CA VAL A 64 -3.05 -6.37 2.48
C VAL A 64 -3.35 -5.04 3.15
N ALA A 65 -3.31 -3.94 2.41
CA ALA A 65 -3.68 -2.64 2.95
C ALA A 65 -3.92 -1.64 1.84
N HIS A 66 -4.82 -0.66 2.04
CA HIS A 66 -4.87 0.50 1.14
C HIS A 66 -3.50 1.22 1.12
N PRO A 67 -3.09 1.85 0.00
CA PRO A 67 -1.84 2.59 -0.05
C PRO A 67 -1.68 3.59 1.09
N ARG A 68 -0.43 3.78 1.53
CA ARG A 68 -0.01 4.81 2.51
C ARG A 68 -0.50 4.63 3.96
N THR A 69 -0.93 3.42 4.30
CA THR A 69 -1.30 2.97 5.66
C THR A 69 -0.13 2.56 6.54
N GLY A 70 1.10 2.47 6.01
CA GLY A 70 2.30 2.04 6.76
C GLY A 70 2.89 0.70 6.31
N THR A 71 2.51 0.22 5.13
CA THR A 71 2.91 -1.10 4.62
C THR A 71 4.42 -1.34 4.60
N THR A 72 5.26 -0.37 4.23
CA THR A 72 6.72 -0.53 4.28
C THR A 72 7.23 -0.86 5.68
N TRP A 73 6.67 -0.23 6.71
CA TRP A 73 7.05 -0.45 8.10
C TRP A 73 6.69 -1.87 8.55
N VAL A 74 5.46 -2.30 8.26
CA VAL A 74 4.97 -3.65 8.59
C VAL A 74 5.64 -4.72 7.74
N SER A 75 5.98 -4.46 6.49
CA SER A 75 6.76 -5.38 5.65
C SER A 75 8.14 -5.68 6.27
N GLU A 76 8.83 -4.66 6.81
CA GLU A 76 10.10 -4.86 7.51
C GLU A 76 9.91 -5.71 8.77
N MET A 77 8.86 -5.42 9.57
CA MET A 77 8.51 -6.20 10.77
C MET A 77 8.28 -7.67 10.44
N ILE A 78 7.38 -7.95 9.49
CA ILE A 78 7.04 -9.33 9.08
C ILE A 78 8.29 -10.03 8.56
N TRP A 79 9.10 -9.36 7.74
CA TRP A 79 10.31 -9.96 7.18
C TRP A 79 11.31 -10.35 8.26
N LEU A 80 11.64 -9.43 9.19
CA LEU A 80 12.60 -9.69 10.26
C LEU A 80 12.12 -10.78 11.22
N LEU A 81 10.85 -10.74 11.63
CA LEU A 81 10.26 -11.80 12.46
C LEU A 81 10.31 -13.16 11.72
N ASN A 82 10.01 -13.20 10.42
CA ASN A 82 10.05 -14.46 9.68
C ASN A 82 11.46 -14.93 9.31
N ASN A 83 12.47 -14.08 9.42
CA ASN A 83 13.88 -14.38 9.14
C ASN A 83 14.78 -14.32 10.39
N ASN A 84 14.24 -14.63 11.57
CA ASN A 84 14.98 -14.75 12.83
C ASN A 84 15.81 -13.50 13.18
N LEU A 85 15.24 -12.31 12.93
CA LEU A 85 15.87 -11.02 13.17
C LEU A 85 17.23 -10.87 12.44
N ASN A 86 17.34 -11.41 11.22
CA ASN A 86 18.56 -11.28 10.42
C ASN A 86 18.70 -9.87 9.81
N TYR A 87 19.13 -8.91 10.63
CA TYR A 87 19.33 -7.51 10.23
C TYR A 87 20.36 -7.35 9.11
N ALA A 88 21.42 -8.17 9.10
CA ALA A 88 22.46 -8.10 8.07
C ALA A 88 21.88 -8.38 6.68
N LYS A 89 21.06 -9.44 6.56
CA LYS A 89 20.38 -9.76 5.31
C LYS A 89 19.29 -8.73 4.95
N ALA A 90 18.56 -8.19 5.94
CA ALA A 90 17.59 -7.11 5.72
C ALA A 90 18.23 -5.84 5.15
N LYS A 91 19.43 -5.48 5.63
CA LYS A 91 20.20 -4.31 5.18
C LYS A 91 20.70 -4.45 3.74
N ASN A 92 21.03 -5.67 3.31
CA ASN A 92 21.64 -5.92 2.00
C ASN A 92 20.63 -6.16 0.87
N LEU A 93 19.33 -6.23 1.17
CA LEU A 93 18.28 -6.47 0.19
C LEU A 93 17.19 -5.40 0.31
N ASP A 94 16.84 -4.78 -0.82
CA ASP A 94 15.76 -3.81 -0.87
C ASP A 94 14.41 -4.43 -0.44
N ILE A 95 13.57 -3.64 0.23
CA ILE A 95 12.28 -4.08 0.74
C ILE A 95 11.35 -4.60 -0.36
N ASP A 96 11.39 -4.02 -1.56
CA ASP A 96 10.54 -4.46 -2.67
C ASP A 96 11.07 -5.75 -3.33
N SER A 97 12.33 -6.15 -3.05
CA SER A 97 12.85 -7.49 -3.38
C SER A 97 12.50 -8.54 -2.32
N ARG A 98 12.43 -8.12 -1.06
CA ARG A 98 12.11 -8.98 0.09
C ARG A 98 10.61 -9.19 0.28
N PHE A 99 9.82 -8.19 -0.08
CA PHE A 99 8.38 -8.10 0.16
C PHE A 99 7.70 -7.36 -1.01
N PRO A 100 7.73 -7.95 -2.22
CA PRO A 100 7.27 -7.32 -3.46
C PRO A 100 5.79 -6.88 -3.41
N LEU A 101 5.50 -5.76 -4.07
CA LEU A 101 4.14 -5.26 -4.27
C LEU A 101 3.49 -5.94 -5.50
N LEU A 102 2.55 -6.84 -5.26
CA LEU A 102 1.86 -7.64 -6.29
C LEU A 102 1.32 -6.80 -7.46
N ASP A 103 0.67 -5.69 -7.11
CA ASP A 103 -0.09 -4.83 -8.02
C ASP A 103 0.67 -3.56 -8.46
N LEU A 104 2.00 -3.51 -8.28
CA LEU A 104 2.83 -2.42 -8.80
C LEU A 104 2.70 -2.25 -10.32
N CYS A 105 2.50 -3.38 -11.03
CA CYS A 105 2.30 -3.43 -12.48
C CYS A 105 1.04 -2.71 -12.98
N LEU A 106 0.14 -2.27 -12.09
CA LEU A 106 -0.96 -1.38 -12.46
C LEU A 106 -0.47 0.03 -12.77
N VAL A 107 0.55 0.51 -12.05
CA VAL A 107 1.03 1.90 -12.14
C VAL A 107 2.35 2.04 -12.88
N LEU A 108 3.22 1.04 -12.87
CA LEU A 108 4.48 1.02 -13.61
C LEU A 108 4.51 -0.15 -14.58
N THR A 109 4.65 0.12 -15.88
CA THR A 109 4.77 -0.91 -16.93
C THR A 109 5.94 -0.61 -17.86
N PRO A 110 6.43 -1.59 -18.63
CA PRO A 110 7.45 -1.34 -19.65
C PRO A 110 7.02 -0.26 -20.65
N GLU A 111 5.73 -0.22 -20.99
CA GLU A 111 5.17 0.77 -21.90
C GLU A 111 5.13 2.17 -21.28
N SER A 112 4.77 2.30 -20.00
CA SER A 112 4.73 3.61 -19.34
C SER A 112 6.11 4.23 -19.18
N GLU A 113 7.14 3.40 -19.06
CA GLU A 113 8.52 3.86 -18.87
C GLU A 113 9.39 3.78 -20.13
N LYS A 114 8.81 3.48 -21.30
CA LYS A 114 9.55 3.33 -22.57
C LYS A 114 10.39 4.56 -22.91
N GLU A 115 9.83 5.76 -22.75
CA GLU A 115 10.58 7.00 -23.00
C GLU A 115 11.75 7.17 -22.03
N ARG A 116 11.54 6.86 -20.75
CA ARG A 116 12.59 6.93 -19.72
C ARG A 116 13.70 5.92 -20.02
N LEU A 117 13.35 4.68 -20.36
CA LEU A 117 14.28 3.64 -20.77
C LEU A 117 15.18 4.08 -21.94
N ASN A 118 14.62 4.80 -22.91
CA ASN A 118 15.36 5.31 -24.07
C ASN A 118 16.31 6.46 -23.73
N ARG A 119 16.01 7.25 -22.69
CA ARG A 119 16.82 8.42 -22.29
C ARG A 119 17.94 8.08 -21.30
N ILE A 120 17.84 6.97 -20.56
CA ILE A 120 18.88 6.56 -19.63
C ILE A 120 20.16 6.21 -20.40
N PRO A 121 21.32 6.83 -20.11
CA PRO A 121 22.53 6.64 -20.92
C PRO A 121 23.28 5.34 -20.60
N ASN A 122 23.23 4.85 -19.36
CA ASN A 122 24.04 3.71 -18.91
C ASN A 122 23.20 2.44 -18.72
N GLU A 123 23.77 1.28 -19.05
CA GLU A 123 23.05 0.00 -19.00
C GLU A 123 22.70 -0.47 -17.60
N MET A 124 23.45 -0.08 -16.57
CA MET A 124 23.14 -0.44 -15.18
C MET A 124 21.79 0.15 -14.74
N ASP A 125 21.59 1.44 -15.01
CA ASP A 125 20.36 2.16 -14.72
C ASP A 125 19.19 1.68 -15.60
N LYS A 126 19.46 1.35 -16.88
CA LYS A 126 18.44 0.73 -17.74
C LYS A 126 18.02 -0.62 -17.19
N GLN A 127 18.96 -1.44 -16.76
CA GLN A 127 18.66 -2.76 -16.19
C GLN A 127 17.88 -2.63 -14.89
N PHE A 128 18.22 -1.67 -14.04
CA PHE A 128 17.42 -1.36 -12.85
C PHE A 128 15.98 -1.01 -13.24
N LEU A 129 15.77 -0.13 -14.22
CA LEU A 129 14.42 0.24 -14.65
C LEU A 129 13.67 -0.93 -15.29
N ARG A 130 14.32 -1.74 -16.12
CA ARG A 130 13.73 -2.98 -16.69
C ARG A 130 13.27 -3.92 -15.58
N ASN A 131 14.10 -4.10 -14.55
CA ASN A 131 13.74 -4.91 -13.39
C ASN A 131 12.57 -4.30 -12.60
N LEU A 132 12.50 -2.97 -12.49
CA LEU A 132 11.42 -2.29 -11.77
C LEU A 132 10.06 -2.41 -12.48
N VAL A 133 10.04 -2.36 -13.81
CA VAL A 133 8.80 -2.37 -14.61
C VAL A 133 8.36 -3.77 -15.04
N GLU A 134 9.20 -4.78 -14.83
CA GLU A 134 8.82 -6.17 -15.05
C GLU A 134 7.64 -6.53 -14.13
N PRO A 135 6.53 -7.08 -14.68
CA PRO A 135 5.32 -7.30 -13.91
C PRO A 135 5.57 -8.14 -12.64
N THR A 136 5.38 -7.51 -11.49
CA THR A 136 5.75 -8.09 -10.19
C THR A 136 5.01 -9.40 -9.91
N VAL A 137 3.76 -9.53 -10.38
CA VAL A 137 3.00 -10.79 -10.32
C VAL A 137 3.74 -11.97 -10.95
N ASN A 138 4.41 -11.77 -12.10
CA ASN A 138 5.17 -12.83 -12.75
C ASN A 138 6.41 -13.23 -11.91
N LYS A 139 7.07 -12.25 -11.28
CA LYS A 139 8.20 -12.51 -10.37
C LYS A 139 7.79 -13.34 -9.18
N ILE A 140 6.68 -12.97 -8.55
CA ILE A 140 6.17 -13.64 -7.35
C ILE A 140 5.74 -15.07 -7.66
N ILE A 141 5.11 -15.32 -8.83
CA ILE A 141 4.72 -16.67 -9.25
C ILE A 141 5.92 -17.62 -9.29
N ASN A 142 7.06 -17.14 -9.78
CA ASN A 142 8.29 -17.93 -9.94
C ASN A 142 9.20 -17.94 -8.71
N ALA A 143 8.89 -17.16 -7.67
CA ALA A 143 9.72 -17.08 -6.46
C ALA A 143 9.64 -18.39 -5.63
N PRO A 144 10.72 -18.78 -4.93
CA PRO A 144 10.68 -19.90 -3.99
C PRO A 144 9.80 -19.57 -2.78
N SER A 145 9.24 -20.60 -2.14
CA SER A 145 8.53 -20.45 -0.87
C SER A 145 9.50 -20.31 0.31
N PRO A 146 9.11 -19.64 1.42
CA PRO A 146 7.86 -18.89 1.60
C PRO A 146 7.88 -17.54 0.84
N ARG A 147 6.74 -17.14 0.25
CA ARG A 147 6.62 -15.84 -0.43
C ARG A 147 6.01 -14.82 0.52
N LEU A 148 6.65 -13.66 0.66
CA LEU A 148 6.13 -12.53 1.41
C LEU A 148 5.60 -11.49 0.42
N ILE A 149 4.28 -11.26 0.41
CA ILE A 149 3.60 -10.55 -0.67
C ILE A 149 2.84 -9.36 -0.12
N LYS A 150 3.15 -8.16 -0.59
CA LYS A 150 2.40 -6.93 -0.26
C LYS A 150 1.41 -6.66 -1.38
N THR A 151 0.21 -6.22 -1.05
CA THR A 151 -0.74 -5.76 -2.05
C THR A 151 -1.62 -4.62 -1.55
N HIS A 152 -2.01 -3.76 -2.48
CA HIS A 152 -2.99 -2.70 -2.29
C HIS A 152 -4.35 -3.04 -2.90
N LEU A 153 -4.52 -4.26 -3.41
CA LEU A 153 -5.81 -4.75 -3.87
C LEU A 153 -6.73 -5.07 -2.67
N PRO A 154 -8.03 -4.76 -2.78
CA PRO A 154 -9.03 -5.23 -1.84
C PRO A 154 -9.25 -6.75 -1.99
N PHE A 155 -9.91 -7.38 -1.02
CA PHE A 155 -10.08 -8.83 -0.99
C PHE A 155 -10.93 -9.36 -2.15
N SER A 156 -11.91 -8.57 -2.62
CA SER A 156 -12.73 -8.90 -3.78
C SER A 156 -11.96 -9.02 -5.10
N LEU A 157 -10.73 -8.53 -5.16
CA LEU A 157 -9.86 -8.58 -6.34
C LEU A 157 -8.66 -9.53 -6.15
N LEU A 158 -8.63 -10.27 -5.04
CA LEU A 158 -7.64 -11.30 -4.72
C LEU A 158 -8.29 -12.69 -4.81
N PRO A 159 -7.52 -13.79 -4.76
CA PRO A 159 -8.11 -15.12 -4.85
C PRO A 159 -9.09 -15.37 -3.69
N PRO A 160 -10.30 -15.89 -3.95
CA PRO A 160 -11.34 -16.04 -2.92
C PRO A 160 -10.91 -16.94 -1.75
N THR A 161 -10.02 -17.91 -2.01
CA THR A 161 -9.50 -18.88 -1.04
C THR A 161 -8.30 -18.37 -0.25
N LEU A 162 -7.99 -17.06 -0.31
CA LEU A 162 -6.80 -16.47 0.32
C LEU A 162 -6.71 -16.78 1.81
N LEU A 163 -7.76 -16.51 2.57
CA LEU A 163 -7.77 -16.77 4.02
C LEU A 163 -7.98 -18.24 4.38
N ASP A 164 -8.43 -19.07 3.44
CA ASP A 164 -8.54 -20.52 3.65
C ASP A 164 -7.16 -21.20 3.55
N THR A 165 -6.24 -20.57 2.82
CA THR A 165 -4.95 -21.18 2.45
C THR A 165 -3.77 -20.61 3.24
N THR A 166 -3.74 -19.29 3.48
CA THR A 166 -2.53 -18.61 3.96
C THR A 166 -2.82 -17.52 4.99
N LYS A 167 -1.77 -17.09 5.72
CA LYS A 167 -1.84 -15.99 6.67
C LYS A 167 -1.86 -14.64 5.97
N VAL A 168 -2.76 -13.77 6.41
CA VAL A 168 -2.90 -12.39 5.94
C VAL A 168 -2.79 -11.43 7.12
N VAL A 169 -1.90 -10.47 7.01
CA VAL A 169 -1.88 -9.28 7.86
C VAL A 169 -2.61 -8.18 7.11
N TYR A 170 -3.65 -7.62 7.71
CA TYR A 170 -4.33 -6.45 7.18
C TYR A 170 -3.95 -5.21 7.99
N LEU A 171 -3.58 -4.13 7.31
CA LEU A 171 -3.22 -2.87 7.96
C LEU A 171 -4.20 -1.77 7.56
N ILE A 172 -4.72 -1.06 8.57
CA ILE A 172 -5.44 0.19 8.38
C ILE A 172 -4.75 1.35 9.09
N ARG A 173 -5.11 2.56 8.67
CA ARG A 173 -4.78 3.83 9.26
C ARG A 173 -5.98 4.76 9.11
N ASP A 174 -6.11 5.77 9.97
CA ASP A 174 -7.10 6.85 9.83
C ASP A 174 -7.13 7.34 8.37
N PRO A 175 -8.26 7.17 7.64
CA PRO A 175 -8.39 7.56 6.25
C PRO A 175 -7.96 9.01 5.96
N ARG A 176 -8.13 9.93 6.91
CA ARG A 176 -7.74 11.34 6.77
C ARG A 176 -6.23 11.52 6.67
N ASP A 177 -5.48 10.79 7.50
CA ASP A 177 -4.02 10.78 7.39
C ASP A 177 -3.54 10.05 6.13
N VAL A 178 -4.27 9.01 5.71
CA VAL A 178 -3.99 8.31 4.44
C VAL A 178 -4.15 9.28 3.26
N ILE A 179 -5.21 10.09 3.23
CA ILE A 179 -5.44 11.11 2.19
C ILE A 179 -4.27 12.09 2.11
N VAL A 180 -3.83 12.63 3.24
CA VAL A 180 -2.65 13.52 3.27
C VAL A 180 -1.41 12.82 2.75
N SER A 181 -1.16 11.58 3.18
CA SER A 181 0.00 10.81 2.70
C SER A 181 -0.11 10.44 1.20
N MET A 182 -1.33 10.26 0.70
CA MET A 182 -1.65 10.03 -0.71
C MET A 182 -1.43 11.29 -1.56
N TYR A 183 -1.73 12.48 -1.02
CA TYR A 183 -1.40 13.75 -1.68
C TYR A 183 0.12 13.88 -1.89
N HIS A 184 0.90 13.62 -0.84
CA HIS A 184 2.37 13.71 -0.92
C HIS A 184 3.00 12.66 -1.83
N ILE A 185 2.52 11.40 -1.84
CA ILE A 185 3.01 10.41 -2.81
C ILE A 185 2.57 10.76 -4.24
N GLY A 186 1.42 11.42 -4.38
CA GLY A 186 0.96 12.00 -5.62
C GLY A 186 1.94 13.04 -6.13
N LYS A 187 2.28 14.05 -5.31
CA LYS A 187 3.31 15.04 -5.64
C LYS A 187 4.66 14.43 -5.96
N LEU A 188 5.02 13.36 -5.24
CA LEU A 188 6.25 12.61 -5.49
C LEU A 188 6.27 11.98 -6.89
N ARG A 189 5.15 11.47 -7.40
CA ARG A 189 5.16 10.54 -8.55
C ARG A 189 4.32 10.95 -9.75
N PHE A 190 3.11 11.45 -9.54
CA PHE A 190 2.12 11.52 -10.61
C PHE A 190 1.27 12.79 -10.65
N LEU A 191 1.12 13.54 -9.58
CA LEU A 191 0.41 14.82 -9.62
C LEU A 191 1.29 15.89 -10.28
N LYS A 192 0.64 16.85 -10.92
CA LYS A 192 1.31 18.08 -11.36
C LYS A 192 1.65 18.96 -10.15
N ASP A 193 2.65 19.82 -10.33
CA ASP A 193 3.25 20.56 -9.22
C ASP A 193 2.33 21.69 -8.71
N ASP A 194 1.38 22.14 -9.52
CA ASP A 194 0.36 23.15 -9.22
C ASP A 194 -0.90 22.61 -8.54
N VAL A 195 -1.11 21.27 -8.48
CA VAL A 195 -2.29 20.68 -7.85
C VAL A 195 -2.27 20.89 -6.33
N ASP A 196 -3.19 21.66 -5.78
CA ASP A 196 -3.27 21.86 -4.33
C ASP A 196 -3.96 20.69 -3.59
N PHE A 197 -3.96 20.76 -2.27
CA PHE A 197 -4.57 19.72 -1.43
C PHE A 197 -6.08 19.65 -1.59
N ALA A 198 -6.77 20.79 -1.75
CA ALA A 198 -8.22 20.85 -1.89
C ALA A 198 -8.69 20.16 -3.18
N THR A 199 -7.97 20.39 -4.28
CA THR A 199 -8.19 19.73 -5.58
C THR A 199 -7.95 18.23 -5.47
N PHE A 200 -6.84 17.82 -4.85
CA PHE A 200 -6.57 16.41 -4.61
C PHE A 200 -7.64 15.73 -3.75
N TRP A 201 -8.08 16.40 -2.69
CA TRP A 201 -9.17 15.94 -1.83
C TRP A 201 -10.46 15.74 -2.62
N SER A 202 -10.81 16.68 -3.51
CA SER A 202 -11.97 16.56 -4.39
C SER A 202 -11.92 15.31 -5.27
N LEU A 203 -10.76 15.01 -5.87
CA LEU A 203 -10.55 13.78 -6.64
C LEU A 203 -10.68 12.52 -5.76
N PHE A 204 -10.04 12.54 -4.58
CA PHE A 204 -10.05 11.39 -3.67
C PHE A 204 -11.44 11.04 -3.16
N ARG A 205 -12.21 12.03 -2.67
CA ARG A 205 -13.56 11.79 -2.13
C ARG A 205 -14.56 11.30 -3.18
N ARG A 206 -14.31 11.61 -4.46
CA ARG A 206 -15.06 11.12 -5.63
C ARG A 206 -14.61 9.74 -6.12
N GLY A 207 -13.60 9.14 -5.48
CA GLY A 207 -13.07 7.83 -5.88
C GLY A 207 -12.15 7.86 -7.11
N LEU A 208 -11.64 9.02 -7.51
CA LEU A 208 -10.86 9.20 -8.76
C LEU A 208 -9.34 9.09 -8.55
N VAL A 209 -8.92 8.38 -7.52
CA VAL A 209 -7.51 8.10 -7.21
C VAL A 209 -7.34 6.58 -7.18
N THR A 210 -6.31 6.06 -7.84
CA THR A 210 -6.06 4.61 -7.93
C THR A 210 -6.18 3.93 -6.56
N TRP A 211 -6.78 2.74 -6.52
CA TRP A 211 -7.10 1.95 -5.31
C TRP A 211 -8.28 2.46 -4.46
N SER A 212 -8.91 3.57 -4.83
CA SER A 212 -10.15 4.04 -4.19
C SER A 212 -11.35 3.16 -4.60
N PRO A 213 -12.41 3.07 -3.79
CA PRO A 213 -12.63 3.78 -2.53
C PRO A 213 -12.06 3.05 -1.28
N ILE A 214 -11.37 3.81 -0.42
CA ILE A 214 -10.72 3.30 0.80
C ILE A 214 -11.69 2.65 1.78
N PHE A 215 -12.94 3.13 1.87
CA PHE A 215 -13.90 2.59 2.82
C PHE A 215 -14.49 1.25 2.37
N SER A 216 -14.69 1.00 1.08
CA SER A 216 -15.05 -0.34 0.61
C SER A 216 -13.91 -1.32 0.91
N HIS A 217 -12.66 -0.91 0.68
CA HIS A 217 -11.48 -1.70 1.04
C HIS A 217 -11.44 -2.06 2.55
N LEU A 218 -11.76 -1.10 3.42
CA LEU A 218 -11.92 -1.36 4.85
C LEU A 218 -13.10 -2.29 5.15
N LYS A 219 -14.28 -2.05 4.57
CA LYS A 219 -15.49 -2.83 4.83
C LYS A 219 -15.28 -4.31 4.50
N GLU A 220 -14.63 -4.62 3.38
CA GLU A 220 -14.28 -5.99 3.01
C GLU A 220 -13.39 -6.64 4.07
N ALA A 221 -12.28 -5.99 4.43
CA ALA A 221 -11.36 -6.50 5.43
C ALA A 221 -12.00 -6.65 6.82
N TRP A 222 -12.82 -5.68 7.22
CA TRP A 222 -13.51 -5.71 8.51
C TRP A 222 -14.47 -6.89 8.62
N ARG A 223 -15.15 -7.26 7.53
CA ARG A 223 -16.01 -8.45 7.49
C ARG A 223 -15.19 -9.74 7.67
N MET A 224 -13.97 -9.77 7.14
CA MET A 224 -13.09 -10.96 7.18
C MET A 224 -12.26 -11.09 8.45
N ARG A 225 -12.19 -10.02 9.28
CA ARG A 225 -11.30 -9.91 10.45
C ARG A 225 -11.37 -11.04 11.48
N VAL A 226 -12.49 -11.76 11.54
CA VAL A 226 -12.73 -12.84 12.51
C VAL A 226 -12.07 -14.16 12.09
N ASN A 227 -11.59 -14.26 10.85
CA ASN A 227 -10.88 -15.43 10.37
C ASN A 227 -9.53 -15.57 11.10
N SER A 228 -9.20 -16.77 11.58
CA SER A 228 -7.98 -17.05 12.35
C SER A 228 -6.67 -16.88 11.56
N ASN A 229 -6.74 -16.93 10.22
CA ASN A 229 -5.63 -16.61 9.32
C ASN A 229 -5.52 -15.12 9.01
N MET A 230 -6.35 -14.26 9.63
CA MET A 230 -6.27 -12.81 9.47
C MET A 230 -5.80 -12.13 10.75
N LEU A 231 -4.76 -11.30 10.66
CA LEU A 231 -4.37 -10.36 11.71
C LEU A 231 -4.69 -8.93 11.29
N PHE A 232 -5.68 -8.32 11.93
CA PHE A 232 -6.05 -6.93 11.70
C PHE A 232 -5.23 -5.98 12.59
N LEU A 233 -4.43 -5.11 11.97
CA LEU A 233 -3.58 -4.12 12.63
C LEU A 233 -4.00 -2.70 12.28
N LYS A 234 -3.77 -1.77 13.22
CA LYS A 234 -3.94 -0.33 13.02
C LYS A 234 -2.60 0.37 13.15
N PHE A 235 -2.29 1.27 12.22
CA PHE A 235 -1.07 2.06 12.23
C PHE A 235 -0.89 2.82 13.56
N GLU A 236 -1.99 3.30 14.12
CA GLU A 236 -2.02 4.06 15.35
C GLU A 236 -1.65 3.21 16.58
N GLU A 237 -2.07 1.93 16.62
CA GLU A 237 -1.64 0.97 17.65
C GLU A 237 -0.13 0.67 17.55
N LEU A 238 0.38 0.51 16.32
CA LEU A 238 1.83 0.34 16.08
C LEU A 238 2.62 1.56 16.56
N SER A 239 2.11 2.76 16.31
CA SER A 239 2.74 4.02 16.72
C SER A 239 2.68 4.24 18.23
N ALA A 240 1.62 3.77 18.91
CA ALA A 240 1.44 3.95 20.35
C ALA A 240 2.24 2.93 21.17
N ASN A 241 2.24 1.65 20.75
CA ASN A 241 2.95 0.57 21.45
C ASN A 241 3.56 -0.42 20.45
N LEU A 242 4.72 -0.04 19.92
CA LEU A 242 5.46 -0.87 18.98
C LEU A 242 5.90 -2.22 19.58
N PRO A 243 6.49 -2.30 20.80
CA PRO A 243 6.85 -3.59 21.40
C PRO A 243 5.68 -4.56 21.54
N GLY A 244 4.53 -4.10 22.03
CA GLY A 244 3.31 -4.92 22.16
C GLY A 244 2.80 -5.40 20.80
N SER A 245 2.81 -4.52 19.80
CA SER A 245 2.43 -4.86 18.43
C SER A 245 3.35 -5.89 17.80
N LEU A 246 4.67 -5.79 18.02
CA LEU A 246 5.65 -6.76 17.54
C LEU A 246 5.42 -8.15 18.16
N ARG A 247 5.12 -8.22 19.45
CA ARG A 247 4.78 -9.49 20.12
C ARG A 247 3.51 -10.10 19.53
N ARG A 248 2.47 -9.29 19.34
CA ARG A 248 1.21 -9.74 18.72
C ARG A 248 1.43 -10.29 17.31
N LEU A 249 2.25 -9.59 16.51
CA LEU A 249 2.63 -10.04 15.17
C LEU A 249 3.48 -11.31 15.18
N ALA A 250 4.46 -11.42 16.09
CA ALA A 250 5.28 -12.61 16.26
C ALA A 250 4.43 -13.83 16.64
N ASN A 251 3.53 -13.66 17.63
CA ASN A 251 2.61 -14.70 18.08
C ASN A 251 1.70 -15.17 16.94
N PHE A 252 1.21 -14.25 16.11
CA PHE A 252 0.41 -14.62 14.93
C PHE A 252 1.17 -15.52 13.94
N PHE A 253 2.50 -15.37 13.83
CA PHE A 253 3.35 -16.28 13.04
C PHE A 253 3.87 -17.49 13.82
N GLY A 254 3.39 -17.75 15.04
CA GLY A 254 3.85 -18.84 15.89
C GLY A 254 5.30 -18.67 16.37
N LYS A 255 5.74 -17.42 16.53
CA LYS A 255 7.10 -17.07 16.95
C LYS A 255 7.07 -16.32 18.27
N SER A 256 8.14 -16.47 19.03
CA SER A 256 8.40 -15.75 20.28
C SER A 256 9.81 -15.20 20.28
N TYR A 257 9.98 -14.02 20.87
CA TYR A 257 11.26 -13.34 21.01
C TYR A 257 11.40 -12.81 22.44
N SER A 258 12.64 -12.72 22.92
CA SER A 258 12.92 -12.13 24.23
C SER A 258 12.61 -10.64 24.25
N ASP A 259 12.49 -10.07 25.44
CA ASP A 259 12.23 -8.63 25.63
C ASP A 259 13.34 -7.78 24.98
N ASP A 260 14.60 -8.19 25.14
CA ASP A 260 15.74 -7.53 24.50
C ASP A 260 15.67 -7.58 22.98
N GLN A 261 15.25 -8.72 22.41
CA GLN A 261 15.07 -8.87 20.97
C GLN A 261 13.95 -7.97 20.44
N ILE A 262 12.82 -7.89 21.15
CA ILE A 262 11.70 -7.00 20.82
C ILE A 262 12.12 -5.53 20.93
N GLN A 263 12.87 -5.17 21.97
CA GLN A 263 13.35 -3.80 22.17
C GLN A 263 14.36 -3.38 21.09
N SER A 264 15.28 -4.28 20.74
CA SER A 264 16.25 -4.08 19.65
C SER A 264 15.54 -3.88 18.30
N LEU A 265 14.56 -4.73 18.00
CA LEU A 265 13.74 -4.60 16.79
C LEU A 265 12.95 -3.28 16.79
N SER A 266 12.38 -2.89 17.92
CA SER A 266 11.66 -1.62 18.09
C SER A 266 12.55 -0.42 17.78
N LYS A 267 13.81 -0.44 18.25
CA LYS A 267 14.80 0.61 17.96
C LYS A 267 15.14 0.69 16.47
N HIS A 268 15.38 -0.45 15.81
CA HIS A 268 15.63 -0.52 14.35
C HIS A 268 14.46 0.05 13.53
N LEU A 269 13.24 -0.19 14.00
CA LEU A 269 12.00 0.26 13.37
C LEU A 269 11.60 1.69 13.77
N GLY A 270 12.33 2.33 14.69
CA GLY A 270 12.09 3.71 15.10
C GLY A 270 12.19 4.68 13.92
N PHE A 271 11.33 5.71 13.90
CA PHE A 271 11.14 6.56 12.72
C PHE A 271 12.45 7.13 12.14
N ASP A 272 13.34 7.65 12.99
CA ASP A 272 14.58 8.28 12.54
C ASP A 272 15.56 7.29 11.90
N GLU A 273 15.67 6.07 12.45
CA GLU A 273 16.48 4.99 11.89
C GLU A 273 15.85 4.47 10.60
N PHE A 274 14.53 4.26 10.62
CA PHE A 274 13.79 3.76 9.47
C PHE A 274 13.84 4.71 8.27
N LYS A 275 13.79 6.03 8.51
CA LYS A 275 13.90 7.06 7.46
C LYS A 275 15.27 7.07 6.79
N LYS A 276 16.34 6.84 7.56
CA LYS A 276 17.73 6.81 7.06
C LYS A 276 18.08 5.51 6.34
N ASN A 277 17.32 4.44 6.56
CA ASN A 277 17.61 3.12 6.01
C ASN A 277 17.37 3.07 4.48
N SER A 278 18.45 2.95 3.72
CA SER A 278 18.43 2.88 2.25
C SER A 278 17.71 1.67 1.67
N ALA A 279 17.55 0.59 2.45
CA ALA A 279 16.86 -0.62 2.01
C ALA A 279 15.33 -0.47 2.04
N VAL A 280 14.78 0.63 2.58
CA VAL A 280 13.33 0.85 2.72
C VAL A 280 12.86 2.22 2.25
N ASN A 281 13.75 3.21 2.16
CA ASN A 281 13.37 4.60 1.88
C ASN A 281 13.29 4.96 0.39
N GLN A 282 13.59 4.02 -0.51
CA GLN A 282 13.56 4.17 -1.97
C GLN A 282 14.45 5.31 -2.52
N SER A 283 15.45 5.78 -1.76
CA SER A 283 16.14 7.03 -2.06
C SER A 283 17.19 6.97 -3.18
N GLN A 284 17.76 5.79 -3.47
CA GLN A 284 18.94 5.72 -4.34
C GLN A 284 18.60 5.49 -5.83
N GLY A 285 17.72 4.52 -6.13
CA GLY A 285 17.39 4.18 -7.52
C GLY A 285 16.34 5.10 -8.16
N PHE A 286 15.36 5.56 -7.39
CA PHE A 286 14.22 6.30 -7.95
C PHE A 286 14.55 7.76 -8.28
N HIS A 287 15.32 8.44 -7.41
CA HIS A 287 15.76 9.82 -7.63
C HIS A 287 16.69 9.93 -8.84
N LYS A 288 17.72 9.07 -8.90
CA LYS A 288 18.68 9.02 -10.02
C LYS A 288 18.00 8.84 -11.39
N LEU A 289 16.90 8.10 -11.43
CA LEU A 289 16.14 7.85 -12.65
C LEU A 289 15.06 8.89 -12.95
N GLY A 290 14.93 9.93 -12.11
CA GLY A 290 13.90 10.96 -12.20
C GLY A 290 12.48 10.40 -12.03
N ILE A 291 12.32 9.22 -11.41
CA ILE A 291 11.01 8.55 -11.23
C ILE A 291 10.19 9.29 -10.18
N VAL A 292 10.88 9.97 -9.27
CA VAL A 292 10.30 10.72 -8.16
C VAL A 292 10.77 12.17 -8.17
N ASN A 293 9.92 13.07 -7.70
CA ASN A 293 10.27 14.46 -7.44
C ASN A 293 11.15 14.56 -6.17
N GLU A 294 12.31 15.21 -6.27
CA GLU A 294 13.28 15.31 -5.17
C GLU A 294 12.81 16.19 -4.01
N ASP A 295 11.84 17.07 -4.22
CA ASP A 295 11.26 17.93 -3.19
C ASP A 295 10.41 17.16 -2.18
N TYR A 296 10.08 15.90 -2.49
CA TYR A 296 9.22 15.06 -1.69
C TYR A 296 9.96 13.78 -1.26
N ALA A 297 9.57 13.24 -0.11
CA ALA A 297 10.19 12.04 0.46
C ALA A 297 9.18 10.90 0.62
N PHE A 298 9.63 9.67 0.34
CA PHE A 298 8.80 8.47 0.51
C PHE A 298 8.44 8.20 1.98
N ILE A 299 9.43 8.32 2.89
CA ILE A 299 9.27 8.30 4.35
C ILE A 299 9.26 9.75 4.87
N ARG A 300 8.06 10.26 5.18
CA ARG A 300 7.83 11.69 5.40
C ARG A 300 7.89 12.13 6.86
N LYS A 301 6.81 11.87 7.63
CA LYS A 301 6.64 12.30 9.03
C LYS A 301 6.38 11.17 10.03
N GLY A 302 5.74 10.06 9.62
CA GLY A 302 5.43 8.94 10.52
C GLY A 302 4.47 9.27 11.68
N LYS A 303 3.77 10.41 11.65
CA LYS A 303 2.91 10.90 12.75
C LYS A 303 1.45 10.57 12.53
N VAL A 304 0.72 10.37 13.64
CA VAL A 304 -0.73 10.26 13.70
C VAL A 304 -1.35 11.65 13.84
N GLY A 305 -2.40 11.93 13.06
CA GLY A 305 -3.20 13.15 13.18
C GLY A 305 -2.68 14.36 12.41
N ASP A 306 -1.69 14.19 11.53
CA ASP A 306 -1.15 15.27 10.66
C ASP A 306 -2.24 15.84 9.75
N TRP A 307 -3.31 15.08 9.49
CA TRP A 307 -4.47 15.53 8.72
C TRP A 307 -5.09 16.84 9.21
N ARG A 308 -5.02 17.15 10.51
CA ARG A 308 -5.53 18.41 11.08
C ARG A 308 -4.82 19.65 10.56
N THR A 309 -3.61 19.50 10.01
CA THR A 309 -2.85 20.60 9.39
C THR A 309 -3.25 20.85 7.94
N TYR A 310 -3.98 19.93 7.31
CA TYR A 310 -4.41 20.01 5.91
C TYR A 310 -5.92 20.26 5.76
N PHE A 311 -6.72 19.64 6.63
CA PHE A 311 -8.16 19.91 6.70
C PHE A 311 -8.41 21.07 7.66
N THR A 312 -8.14 22.28 7.17
CA THR A 312 -8.44 23.55 7.85
C THR A 312 -9.94 23.83 7.86
N ASP A 313 -10.36 24.96 8.46
CA ASP A 313 -11.76 25.30 8.71
C ASP A 313 -12.67 25.19 7.46
N GLU A 314 -12.14 25.42 6.25
CA GLU A 314 -12.89 25.31 4.99
C GLU A 314 -13.20 23.86 4.60
N LEU A 315 -12.25 22.93 4.78
CA LEU A 315 -12.40 21.53 4.36
C LEU A 315 -12.87 20.62 5.50
N LYS A 316 -12.77 21.09 6.74
CA LYS A 316 -13.09 20.30 7.93
C LYS A 316 -14.54 19.79 7.95
N PRO A 317 -15.58 20.61 7.70
CA PRO A 317 -16.96 20.12 7.67
C PRO A 317 -17.17 19.02 6.62
N ASP A 318 -16.51 19.16 5.47
CA ASP A 318 -16.65 18.23 4.35
C ASP A 318 -16.00 16.87 4.64
N VAL A 319 -14.79 16.86 5.20
CA VAL A 319 -14.13 15.59 5.58
C VAL A 319 -14.82 14.91 6.75
N ASP A 320 -15.36 15.66 7.72
CA ASP A 320 -16.11 15.09 8.85
C ASP A 320 -17.41 14.43 8.34
N LYS A 321 -18.12 15.08 7.41
CA LYS A 321 -19.29 14.50 6.75
C LYS A 321 -18.92 13.26 5.93
N TRP A 322 -17.86 13.31 5.12
CA TRP A 322 -17.40 12.16 4.34
C TRP A 322 -17.03 10.97 5.22
N MET A 323 -16.31 11.19 6.32
CA MET A 323 -16.00 10.15 7.31
C MET A 323 -17.28 9.55 7.90
N SER A 324 -18.21 10.40 8.35
CA SER A 324 -19.48 9.97 8.93
C SER A 324 -20.31 9.13 7.97
N ASP A 325 -20.49 9.60 6.73
CA ASP A 325 -21.29 8.90 5.72
C ASP A 325 -20.72 7.53 5.35
N ASN A 326 -19.40 7.42 5.25
CA ASN A 326 -18.75 6.17 4.88
C ASN A 326 -18.63 5.16 6.02
N MET A 327 -18.53 5.64 7.26
CA MET A 327 -18.50 4.82 8.48
C MET A 327 -19.87 4.31 8.89
N LYS A 328 -20.96 4.76 8.24
CA LYS A 328 -22.30 4.18 8.46
C LYS A 328 -22.25 2.66 8.32
N ASN A 329 -22.79 1.98 9.31
CA ASN A 329 -22.87 0.51 9.38
C ASN A 329 -21.50 -0.20 9.47
N ILE A 330 -20.45 0.49 9.90
CA ILE A 330 -19.18 -0.13 10.31
C ILE A 330 -19.01 0.11 11.81
N ASP A 331 -18.63 -0.93 12.55
CA ASP A 331 -18.22 -0.80 13.94
C ASP A 331 -17.03 0.18 14.05
N PRO A 332 -17.14 1.29 14.81
CA PRO A 332 -16.08 2.28 14.96
C PRO A 332 -14.76 1.72 15.50
N SER A 333 -14.78 0.57 16.20
CA SER A 333 -13.58 -0.08 16.73
C SER A 333 -12.57 -0.47 15.65
N CYS A 334 -12.95 -0.47 14.37
CA CYS A 334 -12.02 -0.67 13.26
C CYS A 334 -11.00 0.47 13.10
N LEU A 335 -11.33 1.67 13.59
CA LEU A 335 -10.47 2.87 13.56
C LEU A 335 -10.12 3.39 14.95
N LEU A 336 -10.90 3.07 15.99
CA LEU A 336 -10.56 3.46 17.36
C LEU A 336 -9.32 2.72 17.85
N TYR A 337 -8.45 3.42 18.55
CA TYR A 337 -7.29 2.86 19.23
C TYR A 337 -7.16 3.53 20.60
N THR A 338 -6.74 2.77 21.61
CA THR A 338 -6.40 3.34 22.91
C THR A 338 -4.91 3.68 22.91
N THR A 339 -4.58 4.86 23.40
CA THR A 339 -3.18 5.20 23.75
C THR A 339 -2.79 4.66 25.12
N GLU A 340 -3.75 4.11 25.86
CA GLU A 340 -3.58 3.55 27.19
C GLU A 340 -3.49 2.02 27.09
N GLY A 341 -2.38 1.50 27.62
CA GLY A 341 -2.18 0.13 28.04
C GLY A 341 -1.56 0.16 29.43
#